data_AF-A0ABD1U9G8-F1
#
_entry.id   AF-A0ABD1U9G8-F1
#
_cell.length_a   1.000
_cell.length_b   1.000
_cell.length_c   1.000
_cell.angle_alpha   90.00
_cell.angle_beta   90.00
_cell.angle_gamma   90.00
#
_symmetry.space_group_name_H-M   'P 1'
#
loop_
_entity.id
_entity.type
_entity.pdbx_description
1 polymer ?
#
loop_
_entity_poly.entity_id
_entity_poly.type
_entity_poly.pdbx_seq_one_letter_code
_entity_poly.pdbx_strand_id
1 'polypeptide(L)'
;MIRGFNYLHLNRVVHGDIKGQNILIGEEGLKIADFGYSKLIHEDDDSVAGKSKFFGTSAYMAPKVFRDEEQEFTADIWSLGCTVIEMEIQDPLDLRLENNASGRQPKPIIFSSKAGSALAA
;
A
#
# COMPACT_ATOMS: atom_id res chain seq x y z
N MET A 1 -11.82 -4.69 8.38
CA MET A 1 -10.95 -4.24 7.26
C MET A 1 -11.59 -4.48 5.90
N ILE A 2 -11.71 -5.72 5.41
CA ILE A 2 -12.23 -6.03 4.04
C ILE A 2 -13.59 -5.38 3.71
N ARG A 3 -14.54 -5.36 4.66
CA ARG A 3 -15.84 -4.70 4.45
C ARG A 3 -15.72 -3.19 4.16
N GLY A 4 -14.80 -2.51 4.85
CA GLY A 4 -14.53 -1.08 4.63
C GLY A 4 -13.89 -0.83 3.27
N PHE A 5 -12.94 -1.68 2.86
CA PHE A 5 -12.34 -1.63 1.53
C PHE A 5 -13.35 -1.86 0.41
N ASN A 6 -14.17 -2.90 0.55
CA ASN A 6 -15.22 -3.19 -0.41
C ASN A 6 -16.20 -2.01 -0.52
N TYR A 7 -16.53 -1.36 0.60
CA TYR A 7 -17.35 -0.15 0.59
C TYR A 7 -16.69 0.98 -0.20
N LEU A 8 -15.40 1.26 0.00
CA LEU A 8 -14.69 2.30 -0.76
C LEU A 8 -14.69 2.00 -2.26
N HIS A 9 -14.33 0.78 -2.66
CA HIS A 9 -14.23 0.39 -4.07
C HIS A 9 -15.60 0.38 -4.76
N LEU A 10 -16.66 -0.04 -4.06
CA LEU A 10 -18.05 0.05 -4.57
C LEU A 10 -18.50 1.50 -4.77
N ASN A 11 -18.00 2.43 -3.96
CA ASN A 11 -18.24 3.87 -4.10
C ASN A 11 -17.21 4.55 -5.01
N ARG A 12 -16.45 3.77 -5.81
CA ARG A 12 -15.43 4.26 -6.75
C ARG A 12 -14.30 5.08 -6.11
N VAL A 13 -14.04 4.87 -4.83
CA VAL A 13 -12.94 5.54 -4.11
C VAL A 13 -11.71 4.63 -4.06
N VAL A 14 -10.60 5.10 -4.60
CA VAL A 14 -9.26 4.56 -4.34
C VAL A 14 -8.71 5.32 -3.14
N HIS A 15 -8.30 4.61 -2.09
CA HIS A 15 -7.80 5.26 -0.88
C HIS A 15 -6.39 5.81 -1.06
N GLY A 16 -5.49 4.99 -1.60
CA GLY A 16 -4.17 5.36 -2.06
C GLY A 16 -3.06 5.50 -1.02
N ASP A 17 -3.32 5.22 0.26
CA ASP A 17 -2.29 5.20 1.32
C ASP A 17 -2.68 4.20 2.42
N ILE A 18 -2.86 2.95 2.02
CA ILE A 18 -3.22 1.87 2.93
C ILE A 18 -1.98 1.33 3.63
N LYS A 19 -1.99 1.41 4.95
CA LYS A 19 -0.92 0.98 5.87
C LYS A 19 -1.48 0.84 7.27
N GLY A 20 -0.78 0.14 8.17
CA GLY A 20 -1.25 -0.05 9.55
C GLY A 20 -1.55 1.26 10.28
N GLN A 21 -0.77 2.31 10.03
CA GLN A 21 -0.95 3.66 10.62
C GLN A 21 -2.31 4.30 10.30
N ASN A 22 -2.89 3.95 9.16
CA ASN A 22 -4.15 4.51 8.66
C ASN A 22 -5.36 3.61 8.97
N ILE A 23 -5.15 2.58 9.80
CA ILE A 23 -6.21 1.68 10.28
C ILE A 23 -6.40 1.92 11.77
N LEU A 24 -7.51 2.57 12.12
CA LEU A 24 -7.85 2.87 13.50
C LEU A 24 -8.63 1.73 14.13
N ILE A 25 -8.38 1.49 15.42
CA ILE A 25 -9.09 0.52 16.23
C ILE A 25 -9.94 1.28 17.24
N GLY A 26 -11.27 1.16 17.12
CA GLY A 26 -12.22 1.69 18.08
C GLY A 26 -13.05 0.58 18.73
N GLU A 27 -13.91 0.95 19.68
CA GLU A 27 -14.81 0.02 20.37
C GLU A 27 -15.74 -0.74 19.42
N GLU A 28 -16.17 -0.10 18.34
CA GLU A 28 -17.04 -0.68 17.29
C GLU A 28 -16.25 -1.48 16.23
N GLY A 29 -14.93 -1.58 16.38
CA GLY A 29 -14.03 -2.28 15.45
C GLY A 29 -13.15 -1.35 14.61
N LEU A 30 -12.70 -1.88 13.47
CA LEU A 30 -11.71 -1.23 12.62
C LEU A 30 -12.32 -0.17 11.70
N LYS A 31 -11.68 1.01 11.63
CA LYS A 31 -12.05 2.10 10.73
C LYS A 31 -10.84 2.49 9.86
N ILE A 32 -11.10 2.77 8.59
CA ILE A 32 -10.07 3.25 7.63
C ILE A 32 -10.03 4.78 7.76
N ALA A 33 -8.83 5.35 7.86
CA ALA A 33 -8.61 6.79 8.07
C ALA A 33 -7.57 7.36 7.10
N ASP A 34 -7.45 8.69 7.09
CA ASP A 34 -6.51 9.46 6.26
C ASP A 34 -6.72 9.34 4.74
N PHE A 35 -7.73 10.05 4.26
CA PHE A 35 -8.08 10.13 2.83
C PHE A 35 -7.29 11.20 2.06
N GLY A 36 -6.16 11.67 2.59
CA GLY A 36 -5.37 12.77 1.99
C GLY A 36 -4.84 12.47 0.58
N TYR A 37 -4.73 11.19 0.22
CA TYR A 37 -4.29 10.71 -1.08
C TYR A 37 -5.38 10.00 -1.90
N SER A 38 -6.63 10.05 -1.42
CA SER A 38 -7.72 9.35 -2.05
C SER A 38 -8.21 10.02 -3.33
N LYS A 39 -8.72 9.21 -4.26
CA LYS A 39 -9.22 9.66 -5.55
C LYS A 39 -10.55 8.99 -5.87
N LEU A 40 -11.44 9.75 -6.49
CA LEU A 40 -12.68 9.25 -7.06
C LEU A 40 -12.43 8.86 -8.52
N ILE A 41 -12.74 7.63 -8.88
CA ILE A 41 -12.58 7.14 -10.25
C ILE A 41 -13.90 7.34 -10.99
N HIS A 42 -13.91 8.19 -12.00
CA HIS A 42 -15.06 8.43 -12.87
C HIS A 42 -14.95 7.59 -14.14
N GLU A 43 -16.07 7.07 -14.63
CA GLU A 43 -16.12 6.19 -15.82
C GLU A 43 -15.78 6.94 -17.12
N ASP A 44 -15.88 8.28 -17.14
CA ASP A 44 -15.71 9.12 -18.34
C ASP A 44 -14.39 9.93 -18.35
N ASP A 45 -13.49 9.71 -17.39
CA ASP A 45 -12.30 10.55 -17.24
C ASP A 45 -11.06 9.96 -17.94
N ASP A 46 -11.13 9.89 -19.28
CA ASP A 46 -9.95 9.73 -20.14
C ASP A 46 -8.96 10.91 -20.00
N SER A 47 -9.32 11.96 -19.25
CA SER A 47 -8.54 13.19 -19.06
C SER A 47 -7.59 13.22 -17.85
N VAL A 48 -7.52 12.18 -17.01
CA VAL A 48 -6.47 12.06 -15.97
C VAL A 48 -5.25 11.25 -16.43
N ALA A 49 -5.01 11.18 -17.75
CA ALA A 49 -3.69 10.87 -18.31
C ALA A 49 -2.64 11.97 -18.04
N GLY A 50 -2.95 12.94 -17.16
CA GLY A 50 -2.00 13.92 -16.65
C GLY A 50 -1.20 13.32 -15.49
N LYS A 51 -0.05 12.70 -15.81
CA LYS A 51 1.04 12.29 -14.89
C LYS A 51 0.65 12.42 -13.42
N SER A 52 -0.05 11.42 -12.88
CA SER A 52 -0.42 11.44 -11.47
C SER A 52 0.86 11.45 -10.66
N LYS A 53 1.20 12.60 -10.09
CA LYS A 53 2.29 12.72 -9.12
C LYS A 53 2.05 11.66 -8.06
N PHE A 54 3.04 10.81 -7.79
CA PHE A 54 2.85 9.72 -6.84
C PHE A 54 2.51 10.25 -5.46
N PHE A 55 1.54 9.60 -4.84
CA PHE A 55 0.98 9.97 -3.57
C PHE A 55 0.91 8.71 -2.70
N GLY A 56 1.07 8.89 -1.39
CA GLY A 56 1.12 7.79 -0.42
C GLY A 56 2.53 7.34 -0.02
N THR A 57 2.56 6.29 0.80
CA THR A 57 3.78 5.78 1.44
C THR A 57 4.48 4.75 0.54
N SER A 58 5.71 5.05 0.10
CA SER A 58 6.44 4.25 -0.91
C SER A 58 6.58 2.76 -0.58
N ALA A 59 6.68 2.38 0.69
CA ALA A 59 6.77 0.98 1.12
C ALA A 59 5.48 0.17 0.86
N TYR A 60 4.34 0.81 0.69
CA TYR A 60 3.06 0.14 0.45
C TYR A 60 2.63 0.26 -1.01
N MET A 61 3.46 0.89 -1.86
CA MET A 61 3.11 1.23 -3.23
C MET A 61 3.17 0.02 -4.16
N ALA A 62 2.14 -0.16 -4.98
CA ALA A 62 2.12 -1.20 -6.00
C ALA A 62 3.22 -0.96 -7.06
N PRO A 63 3.82 -2.00 -7.65
CA PRO A 63 4.90 -1.84 -8.63
C PRO A 63 4.51 -0.98 -9.84
N LYS A 64 3.25 -1.06 -10.26
CA LYS A 64 2.71 -0.23 -11.34
C LYS A 64 2.66 1.25 -10.95
N VAL A 65 2.15 1.53 -9.75
CA VAL A 65 2.13 2.88 -9.17
C VAL A 65 3.54 3.35 -8.82
N PHE A 66 4.55 2.48 -8.78
CA PHE A 66 5.93 2.93 -8.65
C PHE A 66 6.55 3.33 -10.00
N ARG A 67 6.01 2.86 -11.13
CA ARG A 67 6.50 3.10 -12.50
C ARG A 67 5.74 4.19 -13.26
N ASP A 68 5.11 5.10 -12.53
CA ASP A 68 4.33 6.23 -13.07
C ASP A 68 3.05 5.77 -13.77
N GLU A 69 2.63 4.52 -13.54
CA GLU A 69 1.35 4.00 -14.00
C GLU A 69 0.21 4.43 -13.06
N GLU A 70 -1.02 4.37 -13.56
CA GLU A 70 -2.19 4.88 -12.86
C GLU A 70 -2.49 4.12 -11.56
N GLN A 71 -2.87 4.91 -10.56
CA GLN A 71 -3.30 4.42 -9.26
C GLN A 71 -4.78 4.04 -9.29
N GLU A 72 -5.03 2.75 -9.43
CA GLU A 72 -6.37 2.16 -9.49
C GLU A 72 -6.72 1.38 -8.21
N PHE A 73 -7.93 0.81 -8.15
CA PHE A 73 -8.39 -0.04 -7.05
C PHE A 73 -7.43 -1.20 -6.71
N THR A 74 -6.77 -1.77 -7.71
CA THR A 74 -5.81 -2.87 -7.52
C THR A 74 -4.55 -2.44 -6.76
N ALA A 75 -4.22 -1.14 -6.75
CA ALA A 75 -3.13 -0.61 -5.93
C ALA A 75 -3.46 -0.69 -4.44
N ASP A 76 -4.70 -0.38 -4.03
CA ASP A 76 -5.13 -0.54 -2.63
C ASP A 76 -5.06 -2.00 -2.18
N ILE A 77 -5.35 -2.96 -3.08
CA ILE A 77 -5.25 -4.39 -2.77
C ILE A 77 -3.81 -4.82 -2.51
N TRP A 78 -2.86 -4.28 -3.28
CA TRP A 78 -1.43 -4.49 -3.03
C TRP A 78 -1.02 -3.93 -1.66
N SER A 79 -1.37 -2.66 -1.40
CA SER A 79 -1.05 -1.98 -0.14
C SER A 79 -1.68 -2.68 1.08
N LEU A 80 -2.89 -3.24 0.91
CA LEU A 80 -3.54 -4.09 1.90
C LEU A 80 -2.72 -5.37 2.18
N GLY A 81 -2.18 -6.01 1.15
CA GLY A 81 -1.28 -7.16 1.30
C GLY A 81 -0.03 -6.80 2.12
N CYS A 82 0.61 -5.67 1.80
CA CYS A 82 1.72 -5.14 2.59
C CYS A 82 1.32 -4.89 4.05
N THR A 83 0.14 -4.31 4.28
CA THR A 83 -0.38 -4.04 5.63
C THR A 83 -0.60 -5.31 6.44
N VAL A 84 -1.12 -6.38 5.83
CA VAL A 84 -1.29 -7.68 6.50
C VAL A 84 0.07 -8.29 6.85
N ILE A 85 1.06 -8.17 5.96
CA ILE A 85 2.43 -8.65 6.22
C ILE A 85 3.08 -7.87 7.37
N GLU A 86 2.94 -6.54 7.38
CA GLU A 86 3.41 -5.69 8.49
C GLU A 86 2.85 -6.15 9.83
N MET A 87 1.55 -6.48 9.88
CA MET A 87 0.90 -6.98 11.10
C MET A 87 1.48 -8.30 11.60
N GLU A 88 1.89 -9.20 10.69
CA GLU A 88 2.48 -10.49 11.03
C GLU A 88 3.94 -10.37 11.51
N ILE A 89 4.73 -9.52 10.84
CA ILE A 89 6.17 -9.38 11.12
C ILE A 89 6.43 -8.53 12.38
N GLN A 90 5.46 -7.72 12.81
CA GLN A 90 5.58 -6.76 13.91
C GLN A 90 6.69 -5.72 13.74
N ASP A 91 7.18 -5.54 12.50
CA ASP A 91 8.20 -4.58 12.12
C ASP A 91 7.66 -3.74 10.95
N PRO A 92 7.76 -2.39 10.98
CA PRO A 92 7.34 -1.58 9.85
C PRO A 92 8.10 -1.99 8.58
N LEU A 93 7.40 -2.07 7.45
CA LEU A 93 8.02 -2.38 6.17
C LEU A 93 9.02 -1.28 5.78
N ASP A 94 10.31 -1.47 6.11
CA ASP A 94 11.39 -0.58 5.68
C ASP A 94 11.92 -1.02 4.30
N LEU A 95 11.16 -0.71 3.25
CA LEU A 95 11.56 -0.94 1.85
C LEU A 95 12.51 0.17 1.35
N ARG A 96 13.61 0.42 2.08
CA ARG A 96 14.65 1.36 1.62
C ARG A 96 15.03 1.01 0.19
N LEU A 97 14.91 2.00 -0.70
CA LEU A 97 15.23 1.87 -2.11
C LEU A 97 16.69 1.43 -2.25
N GLU A 98 16.94 0.44 -3.11
CA GLU A 98 18.29 0.20 -3.62
C GLU A 98 18.47 1.03 -4.89
N ASN A 99 19.60 1.73 -4.96
CA ASN A 99 20.06 2.26 -6.23
C ASN A 99 20.59 1.08 -7.05
N ASN A 100 19.98 0.81 -8.20
CA ASN A 100 20.53 -0.12 -9.16
C ASN A 100 20.73 0.56 -10.53
N ALA A 101 21.41 -0.13 -11.45
CA ALA A 101 21.79 0.40 -12.76
C ALA A 101 20.58 0.81 -13.63
N SER A 102 19.37 0.34 -13.29
CA SER A 102 18.10 0.64 -13.97
C SER A 102 17.26 1.73 -13.28
N GLY A 103 17.76 2.35 -12.19
CA GLY A 103 17.06 3.40 -11.44
C GLY A 103 16.82 3.03 -9.97
N ARG A 104 15.95 3.78 -9.29
CA ARG A 104 15.42 3.38 -7.97
C ARG A 104 14.45 2.24 -8.22
N GLN A 105 14.70 1.08 -7.64
CA GLN A 105 13.74 -0.03 -7.64
C GLN A 105 13.40 -0.35 -6.18
N PRO A 106 12.15 -0.74 -5.87
CA PRO A 106 11.83 -1.25 -4.56
C PRO A 106 12.69 -2.50 -4.31
N LYS A 107 13.31 -2.59 -3.12
CA LYS A 107 13.88 -3.87 -2.70
C LYS A 107 12.77 -4.93 -2.80
N PRO A 108 13.07 -6.13 -3.31
CA PRO A 108 12.15 -7.25 -3.12
C PRO A 108 11.78 -7.34 -1.64
N ILE A 109 10.54 -7.68 -1.32
CA ILE A 109 10.20 -8.09 0.05
C ILE A 109 11.00 -9.38 0.30
N ILE A 110 12.20 -9.23 0.87
CA ILE A 110 13.03 -10.37 1.25
C ILE A 110 12.47 -10.86 2.59
N PHE A 111 11.75 -11.98 2.54
CA PHE A 111 11.33 -12.72 3.72
C PHE A 111 12.57 -13.35 4.38
N SER A 112 13.36 -12.57 5.12
CA SER A 112 14.28 -13.19 6.07
C SER A 112 13.44 -13.59 7.28
N SER A 113 13.14 -14.88 7.42
CA SER A 113 12.64 -15.34 8.71
C SER A 113 13.72 -14.99 9.74
N LYS A 114 13.37 -14.17 10.74
CA LYS A 114 14.11 -14.18 12.01
C LYS A 114 13.66 -15.36 12.88
N ALA A 115 13.26 -16.46 12.25
CA ALA A 115 12.97 -17.74 12.90
C ALA A 115 14.15 -18.68 12.63
N GLY A 116 15.31 -18.37 13.20
CA GLY A 116 16.52 -19.18 12.95
C GLY A 116 17.81 -18.67 13.55
N SER A 117 17.85 -18.28 14.83
CA SER A 117 19.14 -18.17 15.55
C SER A 117 19.06 -18.33 17.06
N ALA A 118 18.14 -19.14 17.58
CA ALA A 118 18.13 -19.53 19.01
C ALA A 118 18.53 -21.01 19.24
N LEU A 119 19.10 -21.70 18.25
CA LEU A 119 19.66 -23.03 18.42
C LEU A 119 20.98 -23.17 17.63
N ALA A 120 22.07 -22.66 18.20
CA ALA A 120 23.43 -23.19 18.01
C ALA A 120 24.41 -22.41 18.92
N ALA A 121 25.17 -23.17 19.71
CA ALA A 121 26.20 -22.83 20.69
C ALA A 121 25.70 -22.46 22.10
#